data_AF-A0A9D8XW88-F1
#
_entry.id   AF-A0A9D8XW88-F1
#
_cell.length_a   1.000
_cell.length_b   1.000
_cell.length_c   1.000
_cell.angle_alpha   90.00
_cell.angle_beta   90.00
_cell.angle_gamma   90.00
#
_symmetry.space_group_name_H-M   'P 1'
#
loop_
_entity.id
_entity.type
_entity.pdbx_description
1 polymer ?
#
loop_
_entity_poly.entity_id
_entity_poly.type
_entity_poly.pdbx_seq_one_letter_code
_entity_poly.pdbx_strand_id
1 'polypeptide(L)'
;MIKFLMLSVMSCAVLSGAALAGEDLPDNWKLTSRQTGYIFFEKTTPRAEFSYYKYKLSNPDMSTRNVAMEFMKNVKGRDLRPVPKVKGWEYSYVGNLPCATVVTKEGEYAVLINVCGSADTAEISRLIKISKTQFN
;
A
#
# COMPACT_ATOMS: atom_id res chain seq x y z
N MET A 1 39.88 35.82 -26.82
CA MET A 1 39.61 34.39 -27.06
C MET A 1 38.47 33.95 -26.16
N ILE A 2 37.39 33.45 -26.76
CA ILE A 2 36.21 32.90 -26.09
C ILE A 2 36.51 31.47 -25.66
N LYS A 3 36.11 31.07 -24.44
CA LYS A 3 35.82 29.68 -24.02
C LYS A 3 34.89 29.75 -22.78
N PHE A 4 33.57 29.61 -23.00
CA PHE A 4 32.74 28.44 -22.66
C PHE A 4 32.91 28.00 -21.20
N LEU A 5 32.00 28.39 -20.31
CA LEU A 5 30.71 27.75 -20.00
C LEU A 5 30.88 26.34 -19.41
N MET A 6 30.65 26.21 -18.10
CA MET A 6 29.80 25.16 -17.54
C MET A 6 29.36 25.59 -16.14
N LEU A 7 28.17 26.20 -16.09
CA LEU A 7 27.35 26.30 -14.89
C LEU A 7 26.92 24.85 -14.54
N SER A 8 27.63 24.21 -13.61
CA SER A 8 27.13 22.97 -13.01
C SER A 8 26.08 23.33 -11.96
N VAL A 9 24.85 23.52 -12.41
CA VAL A 9 23.68 23.55 -11.51
C VAL A 9 23.41 22.10 -11.14
N MET A 10 24.10 21.64 -10.11
CA MET A 10 23.79 20.37 -9.46
C MET A 10 22.53 20.58 -8.62
N SER A 11 21.39 20.58 -9.30
CA SER A 11 20.07 20.54 -8.68
C SER A 11 19.92 19.19 -7.97
N CYS A 12 20.37 19.12 -6.72
CA CYS A 12 19.87 18.15 -5.75
C CYS A 12 18.37 18.40 -5.61
N ALA A 13 17.58 17.74 -6.45
CA ALA A 13 16.17 17.52 -6.19
C ALA A 13 16.07 16.61 -4.98
N VAL A 14 16.21 17.21 -3.79
CA VAL A 14 15.72 16.62 -2.55
C VAL A 14 14.22 16.50 -2.79
N LEU A 15 13.77 15.28 -3.12
CA LEU A 15 12.36 14.94 -3.19
C LEU A 15 11.76 15.41 -1.88
N SER A 16 11.04 16.53 -1.96
CA SER A 16 10.38 17.15 -0.85
C SER A 16 9.41 16.12 -0.32
N GLY A 17 9.66 15.66 0.90
CA GLY A 17 8.73 14.81 1.62
C GLY A 17 7.38 15.49 1.57
N ALA A 18 6.47 14.95 0.76
CA ALA A 18 5.08 15.29 0.83
C ALA A 18 4.65 14.85 2.23
N ALA A 19 4.67 15.80 3.16
CA ALA A 19 4.14 15.64 4.50
C ALA A 19 2.79 14.95 4.36
N LEU A 20 2.63 13.84 5.08
CA LEU A 20 1.36 13.12 5.14
C LEU A 20 0.32 14.14 5.59
N ALA A 21 -0.54 14.56 4.65
CA ALA A 21 -1.52 15.59 4.91
C ALA A 21 -2.48 15.12 6.01
N GLY A 22 -2.29 15.65 7.23
CA GLY A 22 -3.32 15.78 8.25
C GLY A 22 -3.47 14.68 9.30
N GLU A 23 -2.72 13.58 9.25
CA GLU A 23 -2.77 12.54 10.29
C GLU A 23 -1.38 12.05 10.68
N ASP A 24 -1.07 12.15 11.97
CA ASP A 24 0.15 11.60 12.55
C ASP A 24 0.16 10.08 12.37
N LEU A 25 1.30 9.56 11.91
CA LEU A 25 1.52 8.12 11.84
C LEU A 25 1.41 7.51 13.25
N PRO A 26 0.87 6.28 13.39
CA PRO A 26 0.94 5.58 14.66
C PRO A 26 2.40 5.42 15.12
N ASP A 27 2.62 5.39 16.43
CA ASP A 27 3.96 5.31 17.02
C ASP A 27 4.77 4.14 16.42
N ASN A 28 6.05 4.40 16.13
CA ASN A 28 7.01 3.43 15.58
C ASN A 28 6.76 2.93 14.15
N TRP A 29 5.72 3.43 13.46
CA TRP A 29 5.56 3.22 12.02
C TRP A 29 6.32 4.27 11.22
N LYS A 30 6.95 3.82 10.13
CA LYS A 30 7.68 4.67 9.19
C LYS A 30 7.11 4.51 7.80
N LEU A 31 6.93 5.62 7.08
CA LEU A 31 6.66 5.60 5.65
C LEU A 31 7.97 5.29 4.92
N THR A 32 8.03 4.14 4.27
CA THR A 32 9.26 3.67 3.59
C THR A 32 9.16 3.80 2.08
N SER A 33 7.95 3.75 1.50
CA SER A 33 7.76 3.99 0.07
C SER A 33 6.41 4.65 -0.22
N ARG A 34 6.42 5.58 -1.18
CA ARG A 34 5.23 6.21 -1.75
C ARG A 34 5.43 6.41 -3.24
N GLN A 35 4.53 5.85 -4.04
CA GLN A 35 4.49 6.03 -5.49
C GLN A 35 3.03 6.01 -5.97
N THR A 36 2.81 6.23 -7.27
CA THR A 36 1.46 6.22 -7.85
C THR A 36 0.73 4.92 -7.54
N GLY A 37 -0.38 5.03 -6.82
CA GLY A 37 -1.21 3.89 -6.44
C GLY A 37 -0.60 2.93 -5.41
N TYR A 38 0.51 3.28 -4.74
CA TYR A 38 1.14 2.44 -3.72
C TYR A 38 1.74 3.22 -2.55
N ILE A 39 1.47 2.75 -1.34
CA ILE A 39 2.09 3.21 -0.09
C ILE A 39 2.55 2.00 0.72
N PHE A 40 3.72 2.14 1.36
CA PHE A 40 4.32 1.14 2.23
C PHE A 40 4.77 1.74 3.56
N PHE A 41 4.34 1.14 4.66
CA PHE A 41 4.83 1.44 5.99
C PHE A 41 5.45 0.21 6.63
N GLU A 42 6.44 0.43 7.49
CA GLU A 42 7.05 -0.61 8.29
C GLU A 42 7.20 -0.16 9.75
N LYS A 43 7.18 -1.13 10.67
CA LYS A 43 7.62 -0.97 12.05
C LYS A 43 8.56 -2.10 12.45
N THR A 44 9.57 -1.79 13.27
CA THR A 44 10.63 -2.74 13.63
C THR A 44 10.29 -3.61 14.85
N THR A 45 9.51 -3.08 15.79
CA THR A 45 9.21 -3.77 17.07
C THR A 45 7.77 -3.51 17.54
N PRO A 46 6.90 -4.53 17.62
CA PRO A 46 7.06 -5.82 16.95
C PRO A 46 7.14 -5.62 15.43
N ARG A 47 7.89 -6.49 14.73
CA ARG A 47 8.07 -6.34 13.29
C ARG A 47 6.73 -6.49 12.56
N ALA A 48 6.37 -5.47 11.79
CA ALA A 48 5.20 -5.50 10.93
C ALA A 48 5.38 -4.63 9.70
N GLU A 49 4.63 -4.98 8.66
CA GLU A 49 4.63 -4.30 7.37
C GLU A 49 3.18 -4.06 6.96
N PHE A 50 2.91 -2.87 6.41
CA PHE A 50 1.61 -2.50 5.86
C PHE A 50 1.81 -1.98 4.45
N SER A 51 1.00 -2.44 3.51
CA SER A 51 0.90 -1.80 2.19
C SER A 51 -0.53 -1.54 1.80
N TYR A 52 -0.69 -0.44 1.06
CA TYR A 52 -1.92 -0.08 0.39
C TYR A 52 -1.63 0.08 -1.10
N TYR A 53 -2.35 -0.66 -1.93
CA TYR A 53 -2.32 -0.52 -3.37
C TYR A 53 -3.70 -0.10 -3.88
N LYS A 54 -3.75 0.88 -4.76
CA LYS A 54 -4.95 1.27 -5.53
C LYS A 54 -4.55 1.32 -6.99
N TYR A 55 -5.06 0.38 -7.77
CA TYR A 55 -4.70 0.26 -9.18
C TYR A 55 -5.96 0.11 -10.04
N LYS A 56 -5.89 0.64 -11.27
CA LYS A 56 -7.00 0.61 -12.22
C LYS A 56 -7.11 -0.79 -12.82
N LEU A 57 -8.32 -1.35 -12.81
CA LEU A 57 -8.59 -2.66 -13.42
C LEU A 57 -8.63 -2.53 -14.94
N SER A 58 -7.96 -3.46 -15.64
CA SER A 58 -8.09 -3.58 -17.09
C SER A 58 -9.49 -4.05 -17.51
N ASN A 59 -10.16 -4.81 -16.64
CA ASN A 59 -11.56 -5.20 -16.79
C ASN A 59 -12.37 -4.71 -15.57
N PRO A 60 -13.12 -3.60 -15.70
CA PRO A 60 -13.88 -3.04 -14.58
C PRO A 60 -15.03 -3.94 -14.13
N ASP A 61 -15.47 -4.90 -14.95
CA ASP A 61 -16.56 -5.83 -14.63
C ASP A 61 -16.07 -7.08 -13.87
N MET A 62 -14.76 -7.24 -13.71
CA MET A 62 -14.20 -8.37 -12.95
C MET A 62 -14.71 -8.33 -11.49
N SER A 63 -15.21 -9.47 -11.02
CA SER A 63 -15.67 -9.59 -9.63
C SER A 63 -14.52 -9.43 -8.65
N THR A 64 -14.78 -8.83 -7.48
CA THR A 64 -13.76 -8.68 -6.41
C THR A 64 -13.14 -10.02 -6.02
N ARG A 65 -13.91 -11.11 -6.08
CA ARG A 65 -13.42 -12.47 -5.84
C ARG A 65 -12.36 -12.88 -6.85
N ASN A 66 -12.60 -12.64 -8.14
CA ASN A 66 -11.67 -13.00 -9.20
C ASN A 66 -10.39 -12.17 -9.11
N VAL A 67 -10.52 -10.87 -8.82
CA VAL A 67 -9.36 -10.02 -8.52
C VAL A 67 -8.53 -10.60 -7.37
N ALA A 68 -9.17 -10.94 -6.25
CA ALA A 68 -8.49 -11.53 -5.10
C ALA A 68 -7.80 -12.86 -5.45
N MET A 69 -8.46 -13.72 -6.26
CA MET A 69 -7.87 -14.98 -6.73
C MET A 69 -6.63 -14.76 -7.60
N GLU A 70 -6.63 -13.77 -8.48
CA GLU A 70 -5.47 -13.47 -9.33
C GLU A 70 -4.26 -13.07 -8.48
N PHE A 71 -4.44 -12.15 -7.53
CA PHE A 71 -3.34 -11.76 -6.64
C PHE A 71 -2.90 -12.88 -5.69
N MET A 72 -3.86 -13.62 -5.14
CA MET A 72 -3.56 -14.76 -4.28
C MET A 72 -2.67 -15.77 -5.01
N LYS A 73 -2.94 -16.06 -6.29
CA LYS A 73 -2.09 -16.97 -7.10
C LYS A 73 -0.66 -16.44 -7.23
N ASN A 74 -0.48 -15.15 -7.47
CA ASN A 74 0.84 -14.54 -7.65
C ASN A 74 1.72 -14.64 -6.39
N VAL A 75 1.11 -14.59 -5.20
CA VAL A 75 1.83 -14.69 -3.93
C VAL A 75 1.76 -16.08 -3.29
N LYS A 76 1.22 -17.07 -4.01
CA LYS A 76 0.98 -18.44 -3.50
C LYS A 76 0.17 -18.44 -2.18
N GLY A 77 -0.82 -17.56 -2.11
CA GLY A 77 -1.71 -17.43 -0.97
C GLY A 77 -2.74 -18.56 -0.86
N ARG A 78 -3.43 -18.59 0.27
CA ARG A 78 -4.38 -19.62 0.68
C ARG A 78 -5.53 -19.01 1.48
N ASP A 79 -6.51 -19.86 1.83
CA ASP A 79 -7.62 -19.51 2.73
C ASP A 79 -8.49 -18.35 2.22
N LEU A 80 -8.77 -18.32 0.91
CA LEU A 80 -9.61 -17.29 0.30
C LEU A 80 -11.02 -17.31 0.90
N ARG A 81 -11.41 -16.23 1.58
CA ARG A 81 -12.70 -16.10 2.26
C ARG A 81 -13.31 -14.71 2.07
N PRO A 82 -14.65 -14.59 2.07
CA PRO A 82 -15.31 -13.30 1.89
C PRO A 82 -15.21 -12.44 3.15
N VAL A 83 -15.14 -11.12 2.98
CA VAL A 83 -15.22 -10.11 4.05
C VAL A 83 -16.45 -9.22 3.82
N PRO A 84 -17.64 -9.61 4.32
CA PRO A 84 -18.90 -8.95 3.97
C PRO A 84 -18.94 -7.46 4.32
N LYS A 85 -18.33 -7.07 5.45
CA LYS A 85 -18.34 -5.69 5.96
C LYS A 85 -17.74 -4.66 4.99
N VAL A 86 -16.82 -5.11 4.12
CA VAL A 86 -16.16 -4.24 3.14
C VAL A 86 -16.44 -4.68 1.70
N LYS A 87 -17.42 -5.57 1.49
CA LYS A 87 -17.73 -6.19 0.19
C LYS A 87 -16.47 -6.73 -0.51
N GLY A 88 -15.56 -7.31 0.29
CA GLY A 88 -14.23 -7.71 -0.13
C GLY A 88 -13.97 -9.20 0.03
N TRP A 89 -12.73 -9.58 -0.26
CA TRP A 89 -12.19 -10.92 -0.07
C TRP A 89 -10.85 -10.84 0.60
N GLU A 90 -10.55 -11.80 1.47
CA GLU A 90 -9.24 -11.88 2.12
C GLU A 90 -8.60 -13.25 1.89
N TYR A 91 -7.27 -13.26 1.91
CA TYR A 91 -6.46 -14.47 1.84
C TYR A 91 -5.19 -14.27 2.68
N SER A 92 -4.53 -15.37 3.03
CA SER A 92 -3.26 -15.36 3.75
C SER A 92 -2.12 -15.87 2.86
N TYR A 93 -0.89 -15.44 3.12
CA TYR A 93 0.30 -15.94 2.46
C TYR A 93 1.53 -15.77 3.37
N VAL A 94 2.65 -16.39 3.00
CA VAL A 94 3.92 -16.27 3.73
C VAL A 94 4.95 -15.63 2.81
N GLY A 95 5.37 -14.41 3.15
CA GLY A 95 6.52 -13.73 2.55
C GLY A 95 7.70 -13.76 3.52
N ASN A 96 8.33 -12.59 3.73
CA ASN A 96 9.31 -12.41 4.82
C ASN A 96 8.67 -12.54 6.21
N LEU A 97 7.36 -12.28 6.28
CA LEU A 97 6.50 -12.39 7.46
C LEU A 97 5.21 -13.11 7.05
N PRO A 98 4.45 -13.70 8.01
CA PRO A 98 3.08 -14.10 7.76
C PRO A 98 2.24 -12.89 7.41
N CYS A 99 1.46 -12.98 6.34
CA CYS A 99 0.68 -11.89 5.78
C CYS A 99 -0.79 -12.25 5.60
N ALA A 100 -1.64 -11.24 5.69
CA ALA A 100 -3.02 -11.27 5.25
C ALA A 100 -3.27 -10.11 4.28
N THR A 101 -3.99 -10.39 3.20
CA THR A 101 -4.43 -9.38 2.23
C THR A 101 -5.93 -9.27 2.25
N VAL A 102 -6.45 -8.05 2.24
CA VAL A 102 -7.85 -7.76 1.93
C VAL A 102 -7.91 -7.06 0.57
N VAL A 103 -8.80 -7.54 -0.29
CA VAL A 103 -9.06 -7.01 -1.64
C VAL A 103 -10.50 -6.47 -1.69
N THR A 104 -10.64 -5.22 -2.10
CA THR A 104 -11.92 -4.54 -2.32
C THR A 104 -11.94 -3.86 -3.70
N LYS A 105 -13.11 -3.38 -4.12
CA LYS A 105 -13.27 -2.55 -5.32
C LYS A 105 -13.82 -1.18 -4.99
N GLU A 106 -13.33 -0.18 -5.70
CA GLU A 106 -13.77 1.22 -5.65
C GLU A 106 -13.96 1.72 -7.09
N GLY A 107 -15.16 1.52 -7.65
CA GLY A 107 -15.44 1.81 -9.07
C GLY A 107 -14.59 0.94 -10.00
N GLU A 108 -13.81 1.58 -10.88
CA GLU A 108 -12.87 0.92 -11.82
C GLU A 108 -11.56 0.48 -11.16
N TYR A 109 -11.39 0.73 -9.86
CA TYR A 109 -10.16 0.42 -9.13
C TYR A 109 -10.33 -0.80 -8.24
N ALA A 110 -9.25 -1.57 -8.11
CA ALA A 110 -9.11 -2.53 -7.03
C ALA A 110 -8.15 -1.96 -5.98
N VAL A 111 -8.51 -2.22 -4.72
CA VAL A 111 -7.74 -1.81 -3.54
C VAL A 111 -7.25 -3.06 -2.83
N LEU A 112 -5.95 -3.14 -2.61
CA LEU A 112 -5.31 -4.21 -1.85
C LEU A 112 -4.68 -3.62 -0.60
N ILE A 113 -5.01 -4.21 0.54
CA ILE A 113 -4.40 -3.87 1.83
C ILE A 113 -3.69 -5.12 2.30
N ASN A 114 -2.36 -5.08 2.40
CA ASN A 114 -1.59 -6.17 2.98
C ASN A 114 -1.12 -5.77 4.36
N VAL A 115 -1.26 -6.68 5.32
CA VAL A 115 -0.73 -6.56 6.68
C VAL A 115 0.11 -7.81 6.94
N CYS A 116 1.37 -7.62 7.28
CA CYS A 116 2.29 -8.69 7.61
C CYS A 116 2.90 -8.50 9.00
N GLY A 117 3.18 -9.59 9.70
CA GLY A 117 3.70 -9.55 11.07
C GLY A 117 2.61 -9.25 12.11
N SER A 118 3.00 -8.59 13.21
CA SER A 118 2.09 -8.31 14.34
C SER A 118 1.82 -6.82 14.48
N ALA A 119 0.56 -6.42 14.28
CA ALA A 119 0.13 -5.04 14.36
C ALA A 119 -1.23 -4.91 15.06
N ASP A 120 -1.40 -3.84 15.82
CA ASP A 120 -2.66 -3.59 16.50
C ASP A 120 -3.71 -3.12 15.51
N THR A 121 -4.95 -3.60 15.68
CA THR A 121 -6.05 -3.26 14.76
C THR A 121 -6.29 -1.76 14.68
N ALA A 122 -6.06 -1.01 15.76
CA ALA A 122 -6.17 0.44 15.78
C ALA A 122 -5.10 1.13 14.92
N GLU A 123 -3.85 0.65 14.95
CA GLU A 123 -2.77 1.14 14.09
C GLU A 123 -3.10 0.89 12.62
N ILE A 124 -3.50 -0.35 12.28
CA ILE A 124 -3.87 -0.72 10.91
C ILE A 124 -5.04 0.14 10.41
N SER A 125 -6.05 0.38 11.25
CA SER A 125 -7.19 1.24 10.89
C SER A 125 -6.76 2.67 10.57
N ARG A 126 -5.80 3.23 11.34
CA ARG A 126 -5.21 4.55 11.06
C ARG A 126 -4.41 4.54 9.76
N LEU A 127 -3.57 3.53 9.51
CA LEU A 127 -2.79 3.43 8.27
C LEU A 127 -3.68 3.29 7.03
N ILE A 128 -4.82 2.61 7.13
CA ILE A 128 -5.83 2.57 6.05
C ILE A 128 -6.39 3.97 5.80
N LYS A 129 -6.73 4.72 6.86
CA LYS A 129 -7.27 6.08 6.73
C LYS A 129 -6.27 7.03 6.08
N ILE A 130 -5.03 7.03 6.58
CA ILE A 130 -3.91 7.79 5.99
C ILE A 130 -3.73 7.42 4.52
N SER A 131 -3.70 6.12 4.19
CA SER A 131 -3.48 5.69 2.81
C SER A 131 -4.60 6.15 1.88
N LYS A 132 -5.85 6.10 2.33
CA LYS A 132 -7.01 6.56 1.54
C LYS A 132 -6.96 8.06 1.27
N THR A 133 -6.59 8.89 2.24
CA THR A 133 -6.52 10.35 2.03
C THR A 133 -5.42 10.76 1.06
N GLN A 134 -4.37 9.95 0.87
CA GLN A 134 -3.31 10.22 -0.09
C GLN A 134 -3.69 9.87 -1.55
N PHE A 135 -4.80 9.16 -1.78
CA PHE A 135 -5.24 8.68 -3.10
C PHE A 135 -6.69 9.07 -3.46
N ASN A 136 -7.29 9.96 -2.66
CA ASN A 136 -8.57 10.61 -2.91
C ASN A 136 -8.33 12.10 -3.10
#